data_AF-A0A951DEY3-F1
#
_entry.id   AF-A0A951DEY3-F1
#
_cell.length_a   1.000
_cell.length_b   1.000
_cell.length_c   1.000
_cell.angle_alpha   90.00
_cell.angle_beta   90.00
_cell.angle_gamma   90.00
#
_symmetry.space_group_name_H-M   'P 1'
#
loop_
_entity.id
_entity.type
_entity.pdbx_description
1 polymer ?
#
loop_
_entity_poly.entity_id
_entity_poly.type
_entity_poly.pdbx_seq_one_letter_code
_entity_poly.pdbx_strand_id
1 'polypeptide(L)'
;MRFFTTTECVQWCEALKIPLEGNEQKHPVREFPRLYRLRCKVPSSFTQLLWFSRCIEHALWPRQTCLLWVSGWNFFPNDENWQLYYRFRATYGDPRLLSEAPGHLCLDFERDDLATLIQLGIQFGWDSHLISSGGNGRAFVCHDEWTEIGFENRAELDVTWHEFVQAELECSVREPE
;
A
#
# COMPACT_ATOMS: atom_id res chain seq x y z
N MET A 1 -1.27 15.90 -2.01
CA MET A 1 -0.47 14.80 -1.46
C MET A 1 0.85 15.37 -0.99
N ARG A 2 1.42 14.85 0.10
CA ARG A 2 2.76 15.24 0.56
C ARG A 2 3.74 14.09 0.36
N PHE A 3 4.94 14.38 -0.13
CA PHE A 3 5.97 13.36 -0.32
C PHE A 3 6.96 13.38 0.83
N PHE A 4 7.15 12.23 1.47
CA PHE A 4 7.99 12.05 2.64
C PHE A 4 9.32 11.42 2.24
N THR A 5 10.39 11.97 2.77
CA THR A 5 11.70 11.30 2.89
C THR A 5 11.58 10.05 3.75
N THR A 6 12.55 9.14 3.66
CA THR A 6 12.63 7.97 4.55
C THR A 6 12.54 8.36 6.02
N THR A 7 13.23 9.43 6.43
CA THR A 7 13.18 9.92 7.81
C THR A 7 11.78 10.38 8.22
N GLU A 8 11.07 11.12 7.36
CA GLU A 8 9.70 11.54 7.63
C GLU A 8 8.72 10.35 7.68
N CYS A 9 8.92 9.33 6.83
CA CYS A 9 8.14 8.08 6.89
C CYS A 9 8.32 7.37 8.24
N VAL A 10 9.57 7.24 8.70
CA VAL A 10 9.90 6.64 10.00
C VAL A 10 9.23 7.42 11.13
N GLN A 11 9.41 8.74 11.17
CA GLN A 11 8.82 9.60 12.21
C GLN A 11 7.29 9.50 12.24
N TRP A 12 6.66 9.42 11.07
CA TRP A 12 5.22 9.30 10.96
C TRP A 12 4.72 7.92 11.44
N CYS A 13 5.44 6.84 11.10
CA CYS A 13 5.16 5.50 11.62
C CYS A 13 5.33 5.42 13.15
N GLU A 14 6.39 6.02 13.69
CA GLU A 14 6.65 6.10 15.14
C GLU A 14 5.53 6.86 15.87
N ALA A 15 5.05 7.98 15.31
CA ALA A 15 3.93 8.74 15.87
C ALA A 15 2.63 7.92 15.96
N LEU A 16 2.42 7.00 15.01
CA LEU A 16 1.30 6.06 14.98
C LEU A 16 1.59 4.75 15.74
N LYS A 17 2.76 4.62 16.37
CA LYS A 17 3.22 3.41 17.08
C LYS A 17 3.25 2.17 16.18
N ILE A 18 3.56 2.36 14.90
CA ILE A 18 3.75 1.26 13.95
C ILE A 18 5.13 0.65 14.21
N PRO A 19 5.22 -0.68 14.41
CA PRO A 19 6.51 -1.34 14.57
C PRO A 19 7.33 -1.23 13.27
N LEU A 20 8.60 -0.87 13.42
CA LEU A 20 9.57 -0.78 12.34
C LEU A 20 10.61 -1.89 12.49
N GLU A 21 11.16 -2.35 11.36
CA GLU A 21 12.22 -3.33 11.30
C GLU A 21 13.51 -2.79 11.96
N GLY A 22 14.31 -3.67 12.55
CA GLY A 22 15.57 -3.32 13.20
C GLY A 22 16.75 -3.08 12.24
N ASN A 23 16.50 -3.06 10.92
CA ASN A 23 17.52 -2.81 9.91
C ASN A 23 17.77 -1.30 9.70
N GLU A 24 18.75 -0.97 8.86
CA GLU A 24 19.12 0.43 8.59
C GLU A 24 18.00 1.20 7.88
N GLN A 25 17.21 0.53 7.03
CA GLN A 25 16.11 1.17 6.29
C GLN A 25 14.88 1.48 7.17
N LYS A 26 14.71 0.76 8.29
CA LYS A 26 13.60 0.92 9.24
C LYS A 26 12.21 0.91 8.58
N HIS A 27 12.00 0.02 7.62
CA HIS A 27 10.68 -0.16 7.01
C HIS A 27 9.66 -0.69 8.04
N PRO A 28 8.35 -0.50 7.83
CA PRO A 28 7.33 -1.11 8.68
C PRO A 28 7.46 -2.63 8.66
N VAL A 29 7.34 -3.26 9.83
CA VAL A 29 7.34 -4.73 9.91
C VAL A 29 6.18 -5.28 9.07
N ARG A 30 6.50 -6.20 8.16
CA ARG A 30 5.53 -6.85 7.26
C ARG A 30 4.53 -7.72 8.01
N GLU A 31 4.97 -8.36 9.09
CA GLU A 31 4.10 -9.12 9.95
C GLU A 31 3.19 -8.17 10.72
N PHE A 32 1.89 -8.44 10.65
CA PHE A 32 0.85 -7.73 11.36
C PHE A 32 0.41 -8.56 12.59
N PRO A 33 1.20 -8.62 13.68
CA PRO A 33 0.79 -9.34 14.87
C PRO A 33 -0.51 -8.70 15.38
N ARG A 34 -1.47 -9.55 15.78
CA ARG A 34 -2.82 -9.16 16.25
C ARG A 34 -3.82 -8.70 15.19
N LEU A 35 -3.48 -8.71 13.90
CA LEU A 35 -4.45 -8.43 12.83
C LEU A 35 -4.89 -9.72 12.14
N TYR A 36 -6.16 -9.75 11.73
CA TYR A 36 -6.65 -10.72 10.76
C TYR A 36 -6.03 -10.37 9.41
N ARG A 37 -5.45 -11.35 8.71
CA ARG A 37 -4.73 -11.10 7.46
C ARG A 37 -5.43 -11.74 6.28
N LEU A 38 -5.67 -10.94 5.25
CA LEU A 38 -6.12 -11.38 3.94
C LEU A 38 -4.97 -11.25 2.95
N ARG A 39 -4.45 -12.38 2.49
CA ARG A 39 -3.47 -12.40 1.41
C ARG A 39 -4.15 -12.78 0.11
N CYS A 40 -3.93 -12.01 -0.94
CA CYS A 40 -4.47 -12.28 -2.26
C CYS A 40 -3.42 -12.14 -3.35
N LYS A 41 -3.57 -12.93 -4.40
CA LYS A 41 -2.80 -12.75 -5.62
C LYS A 41 -3.27 -11.49 -6.35
N VAL A 42 -2.33 -10.73 -6.91
CA VAL A 42 -2.63 -9.63 -7.80
C VAL A 42 -3.40 -10.15 -9.03
N PRO A 43 -4.48 -9.48 -9.47
CA PRO A 43 -5.20 -9.88 -10.69
C PRO A 43 -4.28 -9.82 -11.90
N SER A 44 -4.28 -10.88 -12.72
CA SER A 44 -3.52 -10.92 -13.98
C SER A 44 -4.14 -10.04 -15.07
N SER A 45 -5.42 -9.69 -14.95
CA SER A 45 -6.09 -8.80 -15.88
C SER A 45 -5.84 -7.34 -15.55
N PHE A 46 -5.23 -6.61 -16.49
CA PHE A 46 -5.05 -5.15 -16.37
C PHE A 46 -6.37 -4.40 -16.16
N THR A 47 -7.50 -4.91 -16.69
CA THR A 47 -8.82 -4.27 -16.52
C THR A 47 -9.34 -4.36 -15.09
N GLN A 48 -8.89 -5.36 -14.30
CA GLN A 48 -9.26 -5.52 -12.89
C GLN A 48 -8.35 -4.72 -11.95
N LEU A 49 -7.17 -4.29 -12.40
CA LEU A 49 -6.15 -3.74 -11.53
C LEU A 49 -6.57 -2.44 -10.84
N LEU A 50 -7.29 -1.56 -11.55
CA LEU A 50 -7.82 -0.33 -10.95
C LEU A 50 -8.90 -0.63 -9.90
N TRP A 51 -9.80 -1.57 -10.18
CA TRP A 51 -10.81 -2.00 -9.20
C TRP A 51 -10.15 -2.60 -7.96
N PHE A 52 -9.19 -3.51 -8.16
CA PHE A 52 -8.46 -4.14 -7.06
C PHE A 52 -7.71 -3.10 -6.20
N SER A 53 -7.08 -2.12 -6.83
CA SER A 53 -6.39 -1.03 -6.15
C SER A 53 -7.35 -0.15 -5.32
N ARG A 54 -8.57 0.07 -5.81
CA ARG A 54 -9.64 0.75 -5.06
C ARG A 54 -10.13 -0.09 -3.87
N CYS A 55 -10.24 -1.41 -4.01
CA CYS A 55 -10.62 -2.26 -2.90
C CYS A 55 -9.55 -2.28 -1.80
N ILE A 56 -8.26 -2.32 -2.16
CA ILE A 56 -7.16 -2.18 -1.18
C ILE A 56 -7.26 -0.83 -0.47
N GLU A 57 -7.46 0.27 -1.21
CA GLU A 57 -7.65 1.60 -0.61
C GLU A 57 -8.86 1.63 0.33
N HIS A 58 -9.98 1.06 -0.09
CA HIS A 58 -11.22 1.02 0.68
C HIS A 58 -11.10 0.17 1.94
N ALA A 59 -10.34 -0.93 1.90
CA ALA A 59 -10.07 -1.77 3.06
C ALA A 59 -9.28 -1.04 4.17
N LEU A 60 -8.66 0.11 3.86
CA LEU A 60 -7.93 0.95 4.82
C LEU A 60 -8.80 2.06 5.43
N TRP A 61 -10.09 2.10 5.12
CA TRP A 61 -11.05 3.02 5.73
C TRP A 61 -11.62 2.47 7.05
N PRO A 62 -12.01 3.35 8.00
CA PRO A 62 -11.95 4.81 7.94
C PRO A 62 -10.56 5.36 8.31
N ARG A 63 -10.16 6.47 7.64
CA ARG A 63 -8.87 7.13 7.85
C ARG A 63 -8.92 8.63 7.55
N GLN A 64 -8.01 9.41 8.11
CA GLN A 64 -7.81 10.82 7.72
C GLN A 64 -6.67 10.96 6.72
N THR A 65 -5.62 10.17 6.91
CA THR A 65 -4.48 10.09 6.00
C THR A 65 -4.05 8.63 5.80
N CYS A 66 -3.39 8.37 4.67
CA CYS A 66 -2.72 7.10 4.40
C CYS A 66 -1.33 7.39 3.85
N LEU A 67 -0.31 6.75 4.40
CA LEU A 67 1.01 6.74 3.77
C LEU A 67 1.10 5.52 2.88
N LEU A 68 1.43 5.73 1.61
CA LEU A 68 2.01 4.70 0.76
C LEU A 68 3.53 4.91 0.75
N TRP A 69 4.27 3.97 1.33
CA TRP A 69 5.72 3.99 1.40
C TRP A 69 6.29 2.91 0.49
N VAL A 70 6.89 3.32 -0.63
CA VAL A 70 7.60 2.40 -1.52
C VAL A 70 8.92 1.99 -0.88
N SER A 71 9.07 0.71 -0.56
CA SER A 71 10.25 0.14 0.13
C SER A 71 11.16 -0.66 -0.79
N GLY A 72 10.69 -1.01 -2.00
CA GLY A 72 11.49 -1.67 -3.03
C GLY A 72 11.00 -1.34 -4.44
N TRP A 73 11.95 -1.10 -5.34
CA TRP A 73 11.73 -0.77 -6.75
C TRP A 73 12.97 -1.19 -7.55
N ASN A 74 12.94 -1.04 -8.88
CA ASN A 74 13.94 -1.53 -9.84
C ASN A 74 14.08 -3.07 -9.87
N PHE A 75 13.10 -3.84 -9.39
CA PHE A 75 13.11 -5.31 -9.54
C PHE A 75 12.91 -5.71 -11.01
N PHE A 76 12.05 -4.97 -11.72
CA PHE A 76 11.74 -5.17 -13.15
C PHE A 76 11.90 -3.85 -13.92
N PRO A 77 13.13 -3.36 -14.18
CA PRO A 77 13.35 -2.02 -14.73
C PRO A 77 12.66 -1.73 -16.08
N ASN A 78 12.32 -2.77 -16.84
CA ASN A 78 11.61 -2.64 -18.12
C ASN A 78 10.12 -2.35 -17.97
N ASP A 79 9.53 -2.71 -16.83
CA ASP A 79 8.10 -2.55 -16.55
C ASP A 79 7.81 -1.20 -15.87
N GLU A 80 8.86 -0.51 -15.39
CA GLU A 80 8.76 0.76 -14.69
C GLU A 80 8.63 1.95 -15.64
N ASN A 81 7.41 2.47 -15.78
CA ASN A 81 7.19 3.71 -16.51
C ASN A 81 7.46 4.93 -15.61
N TRP A 82 8.75 5.20 -15.36
CA TRP A 82 9.20 6.34 -14.56
C TRP A 82 8.66 7.68 -15.06
N GLN A 83 8.51 7.86 -16.37
CA GLN A 83 7.95 9.09 -16.93
C GLN A 83 6.50 9.31 -16.47
N LEU A 84 5.67 8.27 -16.46
CA LEU A 84 4.29 8.35 -15.98
C LEU A 84 4.26 8.70 -14.49
N TYR A 85 5.04 7.99 -13.66
CA TYR A 85 5.13 8.25 -12.23
C TYR A 85 5.57 9.68 -11.90
N TYR A 86 6.67 10.16 -12.52
CA TYR A 86 7.17 11.51 -12.24
C TYR A 86 6.27 12.61 -12.80
N ARG A 87 5.48 12.35 -13.85
CA ARG A 87 4.45 13.29 -14.31
C ARG A 87 3.30 13.41 -13.32
N PHE A 88 2.84 12.30 -12.75
CA PHE A 88 1.88 12.31 -11.65
C PHE A 88 2.44 13.07 -10.44
N ARG A 89 3.66 12.76 -10.02
CA ARG A 89 4.31 13.43 -8.89
C ARG A 89 4.44 14.95 -9.09
N ALA A 90 4.77 15.37 -10.31
CA ALA A 90 4.87 16.78 -10.68
C ALA A 90 3.55 17.55 -10.58
N THR A 91 2.37 16.91 -10.68
CA THR A 91 1.08 17.61 -10.50
C THR A 91 0.87 18.11 -9.08
N TYR A 92 1.60 17.53 -8.12
CA TYR A 92 1.64 17.99 -6.72
C TYR A 92 2.84 18.89 -6.41
N GLY A 93 3.61 19.29 -7.43
CA GLY A 93 4.73 20.22 -7.28
C GLY A 93 5.99 19.62 -6.65
N ASP A 94 6.13 18.29 -6.62
CA ASP A 94 7.32 17.62 -6.09
C ASP A 94 8.23 17.11 -7.24
N PRO A 95 9.45 17.66 -7.40
CA PRO A 95 10.36 17.24 -8.47
C PRO A 95 11.36 16.15 -8.03
N ARG A 96 11.32 15.71 -6.77
CA ARG A 96 12.32 14.79 -6.20
C ARG A 96 12.15 13.39 -6.76
N LEU A 97 13.24 12.64 -6.83
CA LEU A 97 13.23 11.23 -7.19
C LEU A 97 12.54 10.38 -6.13
N LEU A 98 12.06 9.19 -6.52
CA LEU A 98 11.47 8.23 -5.59
C LEU A 98 12.45 7.88 -4.46
N SER A 99 13.74 7.74 -4.77
CA SER A 99 14.80 7.45 -3.79
C SER A 99 15.02 8.56 -2.77
N GLU A 100 14.68 9.81 -3.10
CA GLU A 100 14.82 10.96 -2.20
C GLU A 100 13.61 11.10 -1.28
N ALA A 101 12.41 10.80 -1.78
CA ALA A 101 11.17 10.85 -1.01
C ALA A 101 10.21 9.72 -1.42
N PRO A 102 10.37 8.51 -0.84
CA PRO A 102 9.61 7.32 -1.22
C PRO A 102 8.20 7.24 -0.62
N GLY A 103 7.91 8.10 0.37
CA GLY A 103 6.62 8.15 1.02
C GLY A 103 5.64 9.08 0.31
N HIS A 104 4.39 8.64 0.23
CA HIS A 104 3.26 9.36 -0.37
C HIS A 104 2.15 9.48 0.67
N LEU A 105 2.15 10.56 1.44
CA LEU A 105 1.11 10.83 2.43
C LEU A 105 -0.09 11.47 1.73
N CYS A 106 -1.15 10.67 1.60
CA CYS A 106 -2.41 11.04 0.97
C CYS A 106 -3.43 11.44 2.03
N LEU A 107 -4.15 12.53 1.79
CA LEU A 107 -5.32 12.91 2.60
C LEU A 107 -6.55 12.09 2.18
N ASP A 108 -7.60 12.15 2.98
CA ASP A 108 -8.84 11.41 2.73
C ASP A 108 -9.46 11.71 1.34
N PHE A 109 -9.52 13.00 0.97
CA PHE A 109 -10.05 13.42 -0.33
C PHE A 109 -9.16 13.01 -1.53
N GLU A 110 -7.95 12.51 -1.28
CA GLU A 110 -6.98 12.05 -2.29
C GLU A 110 -7.04 10.52 -2.48
N ARG A 111 -8.14 9.88 -2.07
CA ARG A 111 -8.32 8.42 -2.16
C ARG A 111 -8.17 7.85 -3.58
N ASP A 112 -8.67 8.55 -4.60
CA ASP A 112 -8.56 8.10 -5.99
C ASP A 112 -7.10 8.19 -6.49
N ASP A 113 -6.35 9.18 -5.99
CA ASP A 113 -4.92 9.32 -6.26
C ASP A 113 -4.11 8.23 -5.55
N LEU A 114 -4.49 7.86 -4.32
CA LEU A 114 -3.91 6.73 -3.61
C LEU A 114 -4.19 5.41 -4.34
N ALA A 115 -5.43 5.15 -4.77
CA ALA A 115 -5.76 3.98 -5.56
C ALA A 115 -4.95 3.93 -6.87
N THR A 116 -4.73 5.09 -7.50
CA THR A 116 -3.87 5.20 -8.68
C THR A 116 -2.41 4.86 -8.35
N LEU A 117 -1.87 5.34 -7.22
CA LEU A 117 -0.52 4.98 -6.80
C LEU A 117 -0.37 3.50 -6.45
N ILE A 118 -1.37 2.88 -5.83
CA ILE A 118 -1.39 1.42 -5.61
C ILE A 118 -1.35 0.69 -6.94
N GLN A 119 -2.17 1.11 -7.91
CA GLN A 119 -2.18 0.55 -9.25
C GLN A 119 -0.81 0.66 -9.93
N LEU A 120 -0.18 1.83 -9.89
CA LEU A 120 1.16 2.04 -10.44
C LEU A 120 2.20 1.17 -9.73
N GLY A 121 2.15 1.10 -8.40
CA GLY A 121 3.06 0.27 -7.61
C GLY A 121 2.96 -1.22 -7.98
N ILE A 122 1.74 -1.73 -8.15
CA ILE A 122 1.54 -3.11 -8.61
C ILE A 122 2.04 -3.28 -10.04
N GLN A 123 1.68 -2.38 -10.96
CA GLN A 123 2.07 -2.46 -12.37
C GLN A 123 3.58 -2.39 -12.57
N PHE A 124 4.28 -1.61 -11.75
CA PHE A 124 5.74 -1.42 -11.83
C PHE A 124 6.51 -2.46 -10.99
N GLY A 125 5.81 -3.37 -10.31
CA GLY A 125 6.43 -4.40 -9.48
C GLY A 125 7.19 -3.82 -8.28
N TRP A 126 6.58 -2.87 -7.57
CA TRP A 126 7.13 -2.27 -6.38
C TRP A 126 6.69 -2.99 -5.11
N ASP A 127 7.59 -3.02 -4.11
CA ASP A 127 7.22 -3.30 -2.73
C ASP A 127 6.70 -2.00 -2.09
N SER A 128 5.49 -2.01 -1.54
CA SER A 128 4.89 -0.81 -0.93
C SER A 128 4.10 -1.14 0.33
N HIS A 129 4.34 -0.37 1.39
CA HIS A 129 3.56 -0.40 2.63
C HIS A 129 2.47 0.65 2.58
N LEU A 130 1.25 0.27 2.93
CA LEU A 130 0.12 1.17 3.14
C LEU A 130 -0.26 1.18 4.60
N ILE A 131 -0.27 2.37 5.18
CA ILE A 131 -0.53 2.57 6.60
C ILE A 131 -1.62 3.63 6.72
N SER A 132 -2.70 3.32 7.41
CA SER A 132 -3.77 4.27 7.68
C SER A 132 -3.54 5.01 9.01
N SER A 133 -3.93 6.27 9.09
CA SER A 133 -3.86 7.05 10.34
C SER A 133 -4.85 6.60 11.41
N GLY A 134 -5.87 5.82 11.02
CA GLY A 134 -6.92 5.33 11.90
C GLY A 134 -6.50 4.13 12.75
N GLY A 135 -5.35 3.50 12.47
CA GLY A 135 -4.92 2.25 13.12
C GLY A 135 -5.61 1.00 12.57
N ASN A 136 -6.83 1.15 12.07
CA ASN A 136 -7.76 0.08 11.67
C ASN A 136 -7.28 -0.85 10.55
N GLY A 137 -6.35 -0.40 9.69
CA GLY A 137 -5.95 -1.16 8.52
C GLY A 137 -4.52 -0.88 8.07
N ARG A 138 -3.86 -1.96 7.63
CA ARG A 138 -2.55 -1.90 6.96
C ARG A 138 -2.60 -2.78 5.72
N ALA A 139 -1.85 -2.42 4.69
CA ALA A 139 -1.65 -3.31 3.57
C ALA A 139 -0.19 -3.31 3.12
N PHE A 140 0.19 -4.39 2.46
CA PHE A 140 1.47 -4.51 1.80
C PHE A 140 1.25 -5.03 0.39
N VAL A 141 1.85 -4.36 -0.59
CA VAL A 141 1.95 -4.80 -1.98
C VAL A 141 3.35 -5.34 -2.19
N CYS A 142 3.46 -6.54 -2.76
CA CYS A 142 4.72 -7.19 -3.04
C CYS A 142 4.97 -7.30 -4.54
N HIS A 143 6.22 -7.11 -4.96
CA HIS A 143 6.67 -7.32 -6.33
C HIS A 143 6.47 -8.77 -6.83
N ASP A 144 6.36 -9.75 -5.92
CA ASP A 144 6.04 -11.15 -6.23
C ASP A 144 4.53 -11.40 -6.52
N GLU A 145 3.81 -10.39 -7.01
CA GLU A 145 2.40 -10.47 -7.43
C GLU A 145 1.39 -10.88 -6.34
N TRP A 146 1.62 -10.46 -5.09
CA TRP A 146 0.64 -10.64 -4.02
C TRP A 146 0.50 -9.38 -3.15
N THR A 147 -0.66 -9.26 -2.51
CA THR A 147 -0.95 -8.24 -1.52
C THR A 147 -1.44 -8.86 -0.23
N GLU A 148 -1.10 -8.27 0.90
CA GLU A 148 -1.63 -8.67 2.21
C GLU A 148 -2.27 -7.47 2.88
N ILE A 149 -3.50 -7.64 3.38
CA ILE A 149 -4.26 -6.62 4.09
C ILE A 149 -4.52 -7.12 5.51
N GLY A 150 -4.20 -6.28 6.50
CA GLY A 150 -4.45 -6.53 7.91
C GLY A 150 -5.67 -5.76 8.40
N PHE A 151 -6.55 -6.44 9.13
CA PHE A 151 -7.78 -5.91 9.72
C PHE A 151 -7.79 -6.12 11.24
N GLU A 152 -8.32 -5.15 11.99
CA GLU A 152 -8.45 -5.27 13.45
C GLU A 152 -9.57 -6.22 13.87
N ASN A 153 -10.60 -6.40 13.02
CA ASN A 153 -11.71 -7.29 13.30
C ASN A 153 -12.05 -8.20 12.12
N ARG A 154 -12.66 -9.35 12.45
CA ARG A 154 -13.02 -10.37 11.46
C ARG A 154 -14.10 -9.91 10.48
N ALA A 155 -15.02 -9.05 10.90
CA ALA A 155 -16.14 -8.63 10.07
C ALA A 155 -15.65 -7.83 8.85
N GLU A 156 -14.69 -6.92 9.03
CA GLU A 156 -14.07 -6.16 7.93
C GLU A 156 -13.30 -7.07 6.96
N LEU A 157 -12.59 -8.06 7.50
CA LEU A 157 -11.94 -9.08 6.67
C LEU A 157 -12.97 -9.83 5.84
N ASP A 158 -14.07 -10.31 6.44
CA ASP A 158 -15.06 -11.12 5.75
C ASP A 158 -15.75 -10.34 4.62
N VAL A 159 -16.00 -9.03 4.80
CA VAL A 159 -16.52 -8.15 3.73
C VAL A 159 -15.54 -8.10 2.55
N THR A 160 -14.27 -7.79 2.81
CA THR A 160 -13.25 -7.68 1.76
C THR A 160 -12.98 -9.04 1.09
N TRP A 161 -12.94 -10.11 1.88
CA TRP A 161 -12.82 -11.49 1.41
C TRP A 161 -13.95 -11.86 0.45
N HIS A 162 -15.19 -11.54 0.82
CA HIS A 162 -16.35 -11.85 -0.02
C HIS A 162 -16.28 -11.13 -1.36
N GLU A 163 -15.92 -9.85 -1.36
CA GLU A 163 -15.73 -9.06 -2.58
C GLU A 163 -14.63 -9.64 -3.48
N PHE A 164 -13.49 -10.05 -2.90
CA PHE A 164 -12.39 -10.64 -3.66
C PHE A 164 -12.72 -12.02 -4.24
N VAL A 165 -13.41 -12.87 -3.48
CA VAL A 165 -13.87 -14.18 -3.97
C VAL A 165 -14.91 -14.03 -5.08
N GLN A 166 -15.83 -13.05 -4.98
CA GLN A 166 -16.79 -12.76 -6.05
C GLN A 166 -16.12 -12.30 -7.34
N ALA A 167 -14.97 -11.63 -7.25
CA ALA A 167 -14.16 -11.24 -8.39
C ALA A 167 -13.19 -12.35 -8.87
N GLU A 168 -13.34 -13.57 -8.35
CA GLU A 168 -12.56 -14.76 -8.71
C GLU A 168 -11.04 -14.63 -8.38
N LEU A 169 -10.70 -13.84 -7.36
CA LEU A 169 -9.30 -13.73 -6.90
C LEU A 169 -8.89 -14.92 -6.03
N GLU A 170 -7.65 -15.36 -6.20
CA GLU A 170 -7.03 -16.34 -5.32
C GLU A 170 -6.60 -15.66 -4.01
N CYS A 171 -7.27 -16.02 -2.92
CA CYS A 171 -7.03 -15.43 -1.61
C CYS A 171 -6.86 -16.50 -0.52
N SER A 172 -6.18 -16.13 0.56
CA SER A 172 -6.04 -16.93 1.78
C SER A 172 -6.17 -16.05 3.02
N VAL A 173 -6.79 -16.59 4.07
CA VAL A 173 -6.97 -15.91 5.36
C VAL A 173 -5.98 -16.47 6.38
N ARG A 174 -5.40 -15.61 7.20
CA ARG A 174 -4.63 -16.01 8.39
C ARG A 174 -5.20 -15.32 9.63
N GLU A 175 -5.42 -16.11 10.67
CA GLU A 175 -5.84 -15.61 11.97
C GLU A 175 -4.69 -14.85 12.67
N PRO A 176 -5.02 -13.98 13.64
CA PRO A 176 -4.02 -13.36 14.50
C PRO A 176 -3.27 -14.41 15.32
N GLU A 177 -1.94 -14.28 15.40
CA GLU A 177 -1.07 -15.04 16.31
C GLU A 177 -0.97 -14.39 17.71
#